data_AF-J3MPX5-F1
#
_entry.id   AF-J3MPX5-F1
#
_cell.length_a   1.000
_cell.length_b   1.000
_cell.length_c   1.000
_cell.angle_alpha   90.00
_cell.angle_beta   90.00
_cell.angle_gamma   90.00
#
_symmetry.space_group_name_H-M   'P 1'
#
loop_
_entity.id
_entity.type
_entity.pdbx_description
1 polymer ?
#
loop_
_entity_poly.entity_id
_entity_poly.type
_entity_poly.pdbx_seq_one_letter_code
_entity_poly.pdbx_strand_id
1 'polypeptide(L)'
;MGGCSSDSSSSYSSSSSSSSSSSSSSWSSSGDSWWSSSSSSSSPKKDKKTEEVDQETHESVGTVAPPPPPPPQVVLTPWEKFWVVSGFAGLVFGLFFLIKKNLPPPRTISVIKLQVALRGVAAAKSFQKDLNKIAERVGGSSRRWYKFILTETISSLLRHKDYYMSTSLSVDEDSEYSWNGHFKKISLEERRKFDEETLSNLEGIKRKKVYSTKTDGSKNEYIVLTILVAADGTLDFPEAIRSSADLEAALAKLNSTRQRDLQGVHVLWAPQDEDDILSKERMQKDYPYLKLLSEVAALRLVGVRDAVGIDLAPAPPLVVRGDFHAQPFANDTFDFEFSNVFDHALYPDRFVAEIERTLRPGGVAVLHVAVHRRGDKYSANDLLDVQGLVGLFHRSEVVRISKVDAFGLDTEVILRKKRSSP
;
A
#
# COMPACT_ATOMS: atom_id res chain seq x y z
N MET A 1 14.27 -73.59 25.38
CA MET A 1 14.90 -72.30 25.04
C MET A 1 13.81 -71.25 25.15
N GLY A 2 13.71 -70.64 26.34
CA GLY A 2 12.67 -69.67 26.67
C GLY A 2 13.19 -68.25 26.60
N GLY A 3 12.28 -67.30 26.83
CA GLY A 3 12.63 -65.94 27.24
C GLY A 3 11.91 -64.85 26.46
N CYS A 4 10.64 -64.63 26.81
CA CYS A 4 9.97 -63.35 26.65
C CYS A 4 10.76 -62.25 27.38
N SER A 5 10.70 -61.01 26.90
CA SER A 5 11.04 -59.83 27.72
C SER A 5 10.13 -58.67 27.32
N SER A 6 9.06 -58.56 28.08
CA SER A 6 8.36 -57.33 28.40
C SER A 6 8.87 -56.87 29.77
N ASP A 7 9.31 -55.62 29.89
CA ASP A 7 9.10 -54.75 31.06
C ASP A 7 9.83 -53.42 30.82
N SER A 8 9.15 -52.28 30.73
CA SER A 8 8.50 -51.51 31.80
C SER A 8 9.44 -50.46 32.40
N SER A 9 9.04 -49.20 32.17
CA SER A 9 9.14 -48.06 33.09
C SER A 9 10.48 -47.78 33.79
N SER A 10 11.12 -46.69 33.36
CA SER A 10 12.00 -45.90 34.23
C SER A 10 11.53 -44.44 34.21
N SER A 11 10.71 -44.10 35.20
CA SER A 11 10.43 -42.73 35.61
C SER A 11 11.63 -42.22 36.42
N TYR A 12 12.37 -41.25 35.89
CA TYR A 12 13.31 -40.44 36.66
C TYR A 12 12.84 -38.99 36.62
N SER A 13 12.05 -38.65 37.63
CA SER A 13 11.76 -37.29 38.04
C SER A 13 13.00 -36.75 38.77
N SER A 14 13.78 -35.91 38.10
CA SER A 14 14.77 -35.06 38.76
C SER A 14 14.36 -33.61 38.62
N SER A 15 13.69 -33.14 39.68
CA SER A 15 13.45 -31.75 40.01
C SER A 15 14.78 -30.99 40.08
N SER A 16 14.95 -30.00 39.20
CA SER A 16 15.93 -28.95 39.36
C SER A 16 15.23 -27.60 39.21
N SER A 17 14.89 -27.06 40.37
CA SER A 17 14.58 -25.65 40.59
C SER A 17 15.77 -24.80 40.14
N SER A 18 15.58 -24.05 39.05
CA SER A 18 16.45 -22.92 38.72
C SER A 18 15.58 -21.67 38.59
N SER A 19 15.64 -20.87 39.64
CA SER A 19 15.16 -19.51 39.71
C SER A 19 15.93 -18.65 38.70
N SER A 20 15.29 -18.31 37.57
CA SER A 20 15.78 -17.28 36.67
C SER A 20 15.24 -15.93 37.12
N SER A 21 16.10 -15.17 37.79
CA SER A 21 15.96 -13.74 38.06
C SER A 21 15.75 -12.99 36.73
N SER A 22 14.61 -12.32 36.61
CA SER A 22 14.32 -11.35 35.57
C SER A 22 15.12 -10.08 35.85
N SER A 23 16.30 -9.97 35.25
CA SER A 23 17.04 -8.71 35.16
C SER A 23 16.40 -7.83 34.10
N SER A 24 15.44 -6.99 34.51
CA SER A 24 14.94 -5.87 33.73
C SER A 24 16.00 -4.78 33.69
N SER A 25 16.78 -4.73 32.60
CA SER A 25 17.65 -3.60 32.31
C SER A 25 16.82 -2.43 31.76
N SER A 26 16.25 -1.66 32.68
CA SER A 26 15.73 -0.31 32.38
C SER A 26 16.92 0.61 32.16
N TRP A 27 17.11 1.09 30.93
CA TRP A 27 17.99 2.23 30.67
C TRP A 27 17.32 3.50 31.21
N SER A 28 17.75 3.89 32.41
CA SER A 28 17.51 5.21 32.97
C SER A 28 18.42 6.21 32.28
N SER A 29 17.85 7.13 31.50
CA SER A 29 18.55 8.33 31.05
C SER A 29 18.56 9.33 32.21
N SER A 30 19.77 9.58 32.71
CA SER A 30 20.08 10.60 33.70
C SER A 30 19.60 11.98 33.26
N GLY A 31 19.04 12.71 34.21
CA GLY A 31 18.67 14.11 34.04
C GLY A 31 19.91 14.99 33.93
N ASP A 32 19.81 16.00 33.08
CA ASP A 32 20.62 17.21 33.17
C ASP A 32 19.67 18.39 33.04
N SER A 33 19.49 19.08 34.16
CA SER A 33 18.81 20.35 34.26
C SER A 33 19.83 21.48 34.27
N TRP A 34 19.46 22.55 33.56
CA TRP A 34 19.99 23.93 33.61
C TRP A 34 21.05 24.27 32.56
N TRP A 35 20.62 25.07 31.58
CA TRP A 35 21.00 26.49 31.51
C TRP A 35 19.97 27.27 30.68
N SER A 36 19.25 28.18 31.34
CA SER A 36 18.50 29.25 30.69
C SER A 36 19.38 30.49 30.71
N SER A 37 19.84 30.95 29.55
CA SER A 37 20.49 32.24 29.38
C SER A 37 19.49 33.24 28.82
N SER A 38 18.92 34.06 29.70
CA SER A 38 18.19 35.28 29.32
C SER A 38 19.14 36.45 29.42
N SER A 39 19.39 37.12 28.30
CA SER A 39 20.18 38.35 28.19
C SER A 39 19.43 39.55 28.77
N SER A 40 20.22 40.39 29.42
CA SER A 40 19.87 41.55 30.24
C SER A 40 19.76 42.87 29.46
N SER A 41 18.94 43.79 29.98
CA SER A 41 19.18 45.25 30.06
C SER A 41 17.92 45.90 30.66
N SER A 42 17.91 46.93 31.51
CA SER A 42 18.89 47.69 32.29
C SER A 42 18.09 48.76 33.02
N SER A 43 18.35 49.02 34.30
CA SER A 43 18.39 50.36 34.93
C SER A 43 18.42 50.26 36.47
N PRO A 44 19.28 51.05 37.15
CA PRO A 44 19.40 51.02 38.60
C PRO A 44 18.65 52.18 39.28
N LYS A 45 18.27 52.03 40.55
CA LYS A 45 18.34 53.12 41.55
C LYS A 45 18.37 52.59 42.98
N LYS A 46 19.21 53.28 43.75
CA LYS A 46 19.55 53.15 45.18
C LYS A 46 18.31 53.32 46.06
N ASP A 47 18.37 52.80 47.28
CA ASP A 47 18.41 53.70 48.45
C ASP A 47 19.00 53.04 49.71
N LYS A 48 19.68 53.90 50.45
CA LYS A 48 20.50 53.66 51.65
C LYS A 48 19.68 54.18 52.84
N LYS A 49 19.66 53.42 53.94
CA LYS A 49 19.15 53.89 55.25
C LYS A 49 20.35 54.25 56.13
N THR A 50 20.25 55.34 56.88
CA THR A 50 20.32 55.40 58.37
C THR A 50 20.57 56.85 58.82
N GLU A 51 19.88 57.21 59.90
CA GLU A 51 19.80 58.48 60.61
C GLU A 51 21.12 58.94 61.26
N GLU A 52 21.29 60.25 61.41
CA GLU A 52 21.96 60.87 62.57
C GLU A 52 21.47 62.32 62.76
N VAL A 53 21.55 62.74 64.03
CA VAL A 53 20.88 63.84 64.74
C VAL A 53 21.67 65.16 64.61
N ASP A 54 21.00 66.33 64.55
CA ASP A 54 21.13 67.43 65.53
C ASP A 54 20.46 68.76 65.12
N GLN A 55 20.17 69.52 66.17
CA GLN A 55 19.22 70.61 66.35
C GLN A 55 19.57 72.00 65.77
N GLU A 56 18.46 72.71 65.48
CA GLU A 56 18.15 74.13 65.78
C GLU A 56 18.54 75.31 64.85
N THR A 57 17.44 75.93 64.37
CA THR A 57 17.14 77.37 64.21
C THR A 57 17.90 78.21 63.20
N HIS A 58 17.19 78.70 62.16
CA HIS A 58 16.84 80.12 62.01
C HIS A 58 15.80 80.32 60.87
N GLU A 59 14.95 81.32 61.07
CA GLU A 59 13.76 81.70 60.30
C GLU A 59 13.97 82.02 58.81
N SER A 60 12.93 81.79 57.98
CA SER A 60 12.38 82.83 57.07
C SER A 60 11.05 82.35 56.43
N VAL A 61 10.06 83.24 56.41
CA VAL A 61 8.68 83.01 55.97
C VAL A 61 8.57 83.07 54.44
N GLY A 62 7.81 82.14 53.84
CA GLY A 62 7.36 82.25 52.45
C GLY A 62 6.26 81.23 52.12
N THR A 63 5.03 81.71 51.91
CA THR A 63 3.89 80.91 51.43
C THR A 63 4.12 80.49 49.96
N VAL A 64 4.20 79.18 49.69
CA VAL A 64 4.33 78.63 48.33
C VAL A 64 2.93 78.32 47.76
N ALA A 65 2.64 78.84 46.57
CA ALA A 65 1.40 78.58 45.82
C ALA A 65 1.25 77.09 45.42
N PRO A 66 0.02 76.55 45.29
CA PRO A 66 -0.19 75.13 44.98
C PRO A 66 0.23 74.78 43.53
N PRO A 67 0.70 73.54 43.29
CA PRO A 67 1.18 73.09 41.98
C PRO A 67 0.02 72.89 40.97
N PRO A 68 0.29 73.02 39.65
CA PRO A 68 -0.71 72.85 38.61
C PRO A 68 -1.18 71.38 38.48
N PRO A 69 -2.41 71.14 38.01
CA PRO A 69 -2.97 69.79 37.93
C PRO A 69 -2.26 68.90 36.88
N PRO A 70 -2.27 67.56 37.07
CA PRO A 70 -1.62 66.62 36.17
C PRO A 70 -2.31 66.57 34.78
N PRO A 71 -1.56 66.20 33.72
CA PRO A 71 -2.11 66.11 32.37
C PRO A 71 -3.16 64.99 32.26
N PRO A 72 -4.16 65.14 31.38
CA PRO A 72 -5.26 64.19 31.27
C PRO A 72 -4.75 62.81 30.82
N GLN A 73 -5.08 61.78 31.59
CA GLN A 73 -4.91 60.40 31.16
C GLN A 73 -6.06 60.05 30.21
N VAL A 74 -5.72 59.67 28.97
CA VAL A 74 -6.70 59.20 27.98
C VAL A 74 -7.16 57.81 28.39
N VAL A 75 -8.26 57.73 29.12
CA VAL A 75 -8.90 56.47 29.50
C VAL A 75 -9.84 56.07 28.36
N LEU A 76 -9.39 55.13 27.52
CA LEU A 76 -10.20 54.59 26.42
C LEU A 76 -11.46 53.91 26.98
N THR A 77 -12.59 54.23 26.37
CA THR A 77 -13.88 53.60 26.65
C THR A 77 -13.84 52.11 26.29
N PRO A 78 -14.71 51.26 26.90
CA PRO A 78 -14.82 49.86 26.52
C PRO A 78 -15.03 49.64 25.01
N TRP A 79 -15.74 50.56 24.35
CA TRP A 79 -15.98 50.53 22.92
C TRP A 79 -14.74 50.84 22.07
N GLU A 80 -13.90 51.79 22.50
CA GLU A 80 -12.64 52.09 21.82
C GLU A 80 -11.62 50.95 21.98
N LYS A 81 -11.56 50.31 23.15
CA LYS A 81 -10.73 49.11 23.37
C LYS A 81 -11.12 47.96 22.43
N PHE A 82 -12.41 47.78 22.18
CA PHE A 82 -12.91 46.76 21.26
C PHE A 82 -12.38 46.95 19.83
N TRP A 83 -12.35 48.19 19.32
CA TRP A 83 -11.81 48.49 17.99
C TRP A 83 -10.29 48.30 17.89
N VAL A 84 -9.55 48.62 18.96
CA VAL A 84 -8.10 48.37 19.01
C VAL A 84 -7.81 46.87 18.97
N VAL A 85 -8.51 46.06 19.76
CA VAL A 85 -8.34 44.60 19.78
C VAL A 85 -8.77 43.97 18.45
N SER A 86 -9.91 44.41 17.90
CA SER A 86 -10.43 43.91 16.62
C SER A 86 -9.53 44.29 15.45
N GLY A 87 -8.97 45.50 15.44
CA GLY A 87 -8.00 45.95 14.45
C GLY A 87 -6.70 45.14 14.53
N PHE A 88 -6.21 44.83 15.74
CA PHE A 88 -5.03 44.00 15.94
C PHE A 88 -5.27 42.55 15.52
N ALA A 89 -6.45 41.99 15.84
CA ALA A 89 -6.86 40.67 15.39
C ALA A 89 -6.98 40.60 13.86
N GLY A 90 -7.53 41.64 13.23
CA GLY A 90 -7.59 41.78 11.78
C GLY A 90 -6.21 41.90 11.13
N LEU A 91 -5.27 42.60 11.77
CA LEU A 91 -3.88 42.70 11.32
C LEU A 91 -3.15 41.36 11.45
N VAL A 92 -3.31 40.66 12.57
CA VAL A 92 -2.75 39.31 12.77
C VAL A 92 -3.34 38.31 11.78
N PHE A 93 -4.66 38.36 11.54
CA PHE A 93 -5.33 37.52 10.56
C PHE A 93 -4.90 37.85 9.14
N GLY A 94 -4.76 39.15 8.81
CA GLY A 94 -4.24 39.63 7.53
C GLY A 94 -2.79 39.22 7.31
N LEU A 95 -1.95 39.30 8.34
CA LEU A 95 -0.55 38.86 8.31
C LEU A 95 -0.46 37.33 8.16
N PHE A 96 -1.27 36.56 8.89
CA PHE A 96 -1.35 35.10 8.75
C PHE A 96 -1.82 34.70 7.35
N PHE A 97 -2.83 35.40 6.81
CA PHE A 97 -3.32 35.17 5.45
C PHE A 97 -2.25 35.52 4.40
N LEU A 98 -1.51 36.62 4.59
CA LEU A 98 -0.43 37.04 3.72
C LEU A 98 0.75 36.06 3.77
N ILE A 99 1.08 35.56 4.96
CA ILE A 99 2.07 34.51 5.19
C ILE A 99 1.63 33.22 4.50
N LYS A 100 0.37 32.79 4.66
CA LYS A 100 -0.16 31.57 4.02
C LYS A 100 -0.23 31.68 2.50
N LYS A 101 -0.48 32.88 1.95
CA LYS A 101 -0.47 33.11 0.49
C LYS A 101 0.93 33.12 -0.11
N ASN A 102 1.94 33.57 0.64
CA ASN A 102 3.31 33.69 0.17
C ASN A 102 4.19 32.49 0.52
N LEU A 103 3.75 31.62 1.42
CA LEU A 103 4.41 30.34 1.66
C LEU A 103 4.10 29.39 0.50
N PRO A 104 5.12 28.76 -0.11
CA PRO A 104 4.88 27.67 -1.05
C PRO A 104 4.09 26.55 -0.35
N PRO A 105 3.23 25.82 -1.08
CA PRO A 105 2.51 24.69 -0.51
C PRO A 105 3.52 23.71 0.12
N PRO A 106 3.16 23.05 1.24
CA PRO A 106 4.04 22.10 1.88
C PRO A 106 4.41 21.00 0.88
N ARG A 107 5.66 20.56 0.91
CA ARG A 107 6.14 19.52 0.01
C ARG A 107 5.43 18.22 0.33
N THR A 108 4.78 17.64 -0.67
CA THR A 108 4.10 16.35 -0.58
C THR A 108 5.03 15.27 -1.07
N ILE A 109 5.06 14.13 -0.38
CA ILE A 109 5.83 12.96 -0.76
C ILE A 109 4.85 11.80 -0.91
N SER A 110 4.80 11.21 -2.11
CA SER A 110 4.04 9.98 -2.33
C SER A 110 4.85 8.77 -1.84
N VAL A 111 4.23 7.95 -1.00
CA VAL A 111 4.71 6.63 -0.57
C VAL A 111 3.93 5.56 -1.33
N ILE A 112 4.61 4.84 -2.20
CA ILE A 112 4.04 3.84 -3.10
C ILE A 112 4.50 2.46 -2.68
N LYS A 113 3.54 1.57 -2.41
CA LYS A 113 3.79 0.14 -2.22
C LYS A 113 3.17 -0.64 -3.37
N LEU A 114 4.02 -1.21 -4.22
CA LEU A 114 3.62 -2.13 -5.28
C LEU A 114 4.06 -3.54 -4.90
N GLN A 115 3.11 -4.49 -4.83
CA GLN A 115 3.41 -5.90 -4.60
C GLN A 115 3.06 -6.71 -5.83
N VAL A 116 3.93 -7.63 -6.24
CA VAL A 116 3.72 -8.50 -7.39
C VAL A 116 4.08 -9.92 -6.99
N ALA A 117 3.13 -10.84 -7.13
CA ALA A 117 3.36 -12.26 -6.95
C ALA A 117 3.59 -12.92 -8.30
N LEU A 118 4.65 -13.71 -8.38
CA LEU A 118 4.99 -14.53 -9.52
C LEU A 118 4.80 -16.00 -9.16
N ARG A 119 4.36 -16.80 -10.13
CA ARG A 119 4.19 -18.25 -9.98
C ARG A 119 5.18 -19.01 -10.86
N GLY A 120 5.72 -20.11 -10.33
CA GLY A 120 6.48 -21.09 -11.08
C GLY A 120 7.90 -21.23 -10.57
N VAL A 121 8.31 -22.48 -10.31
CA VAL A 121 9.56 -22.82 -9.62
C VAL A 121 10.80 -22.26 -10.33
N ALA A 122 10.89 -22.47 -11.65
CA ALA A 122 12.04 -22.02 -12.43
C ALA A 122 12.11 -20.48 -12.50
N ALA A 123 10.95 -19.83 -12.68
CA ALA A 123 10.84 -18.37 -12.73
C ALA A 123 11.17 -17.75 -11.36
N ALA A 124 10.64 -18.30 -10.28
CA ALA A 124 10.91 -17.86 -8.91
C ALA A 124 12.41 -17.94 -8.58
N LYS A 125 13.05 -19.09 -8.85
CA LYS A 125 14.49 -19.26 -8.63
C LYS A 125 15.34 -18.32 -9.49
N SER A 126 14.99 -18.14 -10.77
CA SER A 126 15.69 -17.21 -11.66
C SER A 126 15.56 -15.77 -11.15
N PHE A 127 14.35 -15.35 -10.80
CA PHE A 127 14.06 -14.00 -10.36
C PHE A 127 14.75 -13.68 -9.03
N GLN A 128 14.69 -14.61 -8.09
CA GLN A 128 15.41 -14.54 -6.81
C GLN A 128 16.92 -14.38 -6.99
N LYS A 129 17.53 -15.13 -7.91
CA LYS A 129 18.97 -14.98 -8.24
C LYS A 129 19.28 -13.58 -8.77
N ASP A 130 18.40 -13.02 -9.60
CA ASP A 130 18.57 -11.66 -10.11
C ASP A 130 18.44 -10.62 -8.99
N LEU A 131 17.45 -10.74 -8.09
CA LEU A 131 17.29 -9.87 -6.93
C LEU A 131 18.50 -9.93 -5.99
N ASN A 132 19.02 -11.13 -5.72
CA ASN A 132 20.23 -11.34 -4.93
C ASN A 132 21.45 -10.63 -5.54
N LYS A 133 21.66 -10.77 -6.86
CA LYS A 133 22.74 -10.07 -7.58
C LYS A 133 22.59 -8.55 -7.52
N ILE A 134 21.36 -8.03 -7.63
CA ILE A 134 21.09 -6.59 -7.51
C ILE A 134 21.47 -6.13 -6.10
N ALA A 135 20.99 -6.81 -5.06
CA ALA A 135 21.29 -6.50 -3.68
C ALA A 135 22.81 -6.56 -3.38
N GLU A 136 23.53 -7.51 -3.96
CA GLU A 136 24.99 -7.62 -3.84
C GLU A 136 25.76 -6.49 -4.54
N ARG A 137 25.20 -5.88 -5.59
CA ARG A 137 25.83 -4.75 -6.30
C ARG A 137 25.61 -3.40 -5.63
N VAL A 138 24.56 -3.27 -4.82
CA VAL A 138 24.23 -2.01 -4.13
C VAL A 138 25.30 -1.66 -3.09
N GLY A 139 25.88 -0.46 -3.24
CA GLY A 139 26.99 0.02 -2.41
C GLY A 139 26.65 1.16 -1.44
N GLY A 140 25.39 1.58 -1.32
CA GLY A 140 25.01 2.65 -0.38
C GLY A 140 23.55 3.10 -0.48
N SER A 141 23.23 4.18 0.22
CA SER A 141 21.87 4.77 0.39
C SER A 141 21.66 6.10 -0.33
N SER A 142 22.41 6.37 -1.40
CA SER A 142 22.26 7.62 -2.16
C SER A 142 21.10 7.54 -3.16
N ARG A 143 20.59 8.70 -3.60
CA ARG A 143 19.57 8.77 -4.67
C ARG A 143 19.98 8.04 -5.95
N ARG A 144 21.28 8.01 -6.27
CA ARG A 144 21.84 7.23 -7.38
C ARG A 144 21.59 5.74 -7.19
N TRP A 145 21.80 5.22 -5.98
CA TRP A 145 21.53 3.84 -5.64
C TRP A 145 20.04 3.53 -5.63
N TYR A 146 19.19 4.44 -5.15
CA TYR A 146 17.72 4.28 -5.26
C TYR A 146 17.27 4.11 -6.71
N LYS A 147 17.76 4.96 -7.61
CA LYS A 147 17.42 4.86 -9.02
C LYS A 147 17.93 3.54 -9.62
N PHE A 148 19.14 3.13 -9.28
CA PHE A 148 19.72 1.86 -9.71
C PHE A 148 18.88 0.66 -9.25
N ILE A 149 18.57 0.57 -7.94
CA ILE A 149 17.76 -0.52 -7.36
C ILE A 149 16.41 -0.61 -8.06
N LEU A 150 15.74 0.53 -8.22
CA LEU A 150 14.42 0.58 -8.84
C LEU A 150 14.48 0.13 -10.30
N THR A 151 15.43 0.65 -11.07
CA THR A 151 15.56 0.35 -12.51
C THR A 151 15.92 -1.12 -12.76
N GLU A 152 16.90 -1.66 -12.02
CA GLU A 152 17.35 -3.05 -12.20
C GLU A 152 16.27 -4.03 -11.72
N THR A 153 15.58 -3.72 -10.61
CA THR A 153 14.48 -4.55 -10.09
C THR A 153 13.32 -4.60 -11.07
N ILE A 154 12.87 -3.45 -11.58
CA ILE A 154 11.79 -3.38 -12.57
C ILE A 154 12.19 -4.08 -13.87
N SER A 155 13.44 -3.90 -14.32
CA SER A 155 13.94 -4.59 -15.52
C SER A 155 13.98 -6.10 -15.32
N SER A 156 14.33 -6.58 -14.12
CA SER A 156 14.27 -8.00 -13.76
C SER A 156 12.83 -8.52 -13.77
N LEU A 157 11.91 -7.78 -13.15
CA LEU A 157 10.51 -8.14 -13.09
C LEU A 157 9.89 -8.26 -14.50
N LEU A 158 10.15 -7.29 -15.39
CA LEU A 158 9.66 -7.29 -16.77
C LEU A 158 10.19 -8.46 -17.62
N ARG A 159 11.36 -9.03 -17.30
CA ARG A 159 11.85 -10.27 -17.94
C ARG A 159 11.01 -11.50 -17.57
N HIS A 160 10.24 -11.43 -16.48
CA HIS A 160 9.41 -12.49 -15.95
C HIS A 160 7.90 -12.20 -16.06
N LYS A 161 7.50 -11.32 -16.98
CA LYS A 161 6.10 -10.87 -17.13
C LYS A 161 5.08 -11.99 -17.34
N ASP A 162 5.47 -13.07 -18.01
CA ASP A 162 4.60 -14.22 -18.29
C ASP A 162 4.25 -15.04 -17.03
N TYR A 163 4.90 -14.74 -15.90
CA TYR A 163 4.73 -15.44 -14.63
C TYR A 163 3.96 -14.61 -13.58
N TYR A 164 3.55 -13.39 -13.90
CA TYR A 164 2.75 -12.57 -12.99
C TYR A 164 1.41 -13.25 -12.70
N MET A 165 1.04 -13.32 -11.42
CA MET A 165 -0.21 -13.95 -10.99
C MET A 165 -1.13 -12.95 -10.29
N SER A 166 -0.60 -12.20 -9.33
CA SER A 166 -1.39 -11.24 -8.57
C SER A 166 -0.58 -10.02 -8.20
N THR A 167 -1.29 -8.93 -7.92
CA THR A 167 -0.71 -7.63 -7.67
C THR A 167 -1.48 -6.88 -6.59
N SER A 168 -0.83 -5.96 -5.91
CA SER A 168 -1.48 -4.94 -5.09
C SER A 168 -0.75 -3.62 -5.25
N LEU A 169 -1.48 -2.51 -5.21
CA LEU A 169 -0.92 -1.17 -5.26
C LEU A 169 -1.57 -0.35 -4.15
N SER A 170 -0.75 0.32 -3.35
CA SER A 170 -1.20 1.39 -2.46
C SER A 170 -0.34 2.62 -2.68
N VAL A 171 -0.97 3.78 -2.69
CA VAL A 171 -0.33 5.09 -2.84
C VAL A 171 -0.87 5.99 -1.76
N ASP A 172 0.02 6.43 -0.90
CA ASP A 172 -0.30 7.31 0.22
C ASP A 172 0.44 8.64 0.00
N GLU A 173 -0.27 9.75 0.17
CA GLU A 173 0.34 11.07 0.15
C GLU A 173 0.66 11.54 1.55
N ASP A 174 1.94 11.79 1.81
CA ASP A 174 2.45 12.23 3.08
C ASP A 174 3.05 13.63 3.02
N SER A 175 3.12 14.27 4.18
CA SER A 175 3.88 15.50 4.34
C SER A 175 5.39 15.22 4.41
N GLU A 176 6.20 16.24 4.11
CA GLU A 176 7.66 16.21 4.30
C GLU A 176 8.11 15.75 5.70
N TYR A 177 7.27 15.92 6.72
CA TYR A 177 7.58 15.57 8.10
C TYR A 177 7.11 14.16 8.50
N SER A 178 6.13 13.56 7.81
CA SER A 178 5.51 12.27 8.19
C SER A 178 5.99 11.08 7.37
N TRP A 179 6.35 11.29 6.09
CA TRP A 179 6.57 10.21 5.12
C TRP A 179 7.62 9.17 5.59
N ASN A 180 8.71 9.60 6.23
CA ASN A 180 9.80 8.69 6.62
C ASN A 180 9.36 7.70 7.71
N GLY A 181 8.54 8.16 8.65
CA GLY A 181 7.95 7.31 9.69
C GLY A 181 6.99 6.29 9.07
N HIS A 182 6.12 6.74 8.16
CA HIS A 182 5.19 5.87 7.45
C HIS A 182 5.90 4.84 6.57
N PHE A 183 6.89 5.27 5.77
CA PHE A 183 7.72 4.42 4.92
C PHE A 183 8.44 3.32 5.73
N LYS A 184 9.05 3.68 6.87
CA LYS A 184 9.71 2.70 7.75
C LYS A 184 8.74 1.72 8.37
N LYS A 185 7.55 2.20 8.79
CA LYS A 185 6.48 1.36 9.32
C LYS A 185 6.06 0.31 8.31
N ILE A 186 5.71 0.71 7.09
CA ILE A 186 5.35 -0.21 6.00
C ILE A 186 6.49 -1.21 5.75
N SER A 187 7.73 -0.72 5.66
CA SER A 187 8.87 -1.59 5.43
C SER A 187 9.06 -2.64 6.53
N LEU A 188 8.76 -2.31 7.78
CA LEU A 188 8.87 -3.25 8.90
C LEU A 188 7.73 -4.27 8.88
N GLU A 189 6.50 -3.84 8.55
CA GLU A 189 5.34 -4.72 8.42
C GLU A 189 5.55 -5.78 7.33
N GLU A 190 6.14 -5.39 6.19
CA GLU A 190 6.45 -6.34 5.12
C GLU A 190 7.57 -7.33 5.51
N ARG A 191 8.61 -6.87 6.23
CA ARG A 191 9.67 -7.76 6.73
C ARG A 191 9.19 -8.74 7.80
N ARG A 192 8.17 -8.37 8.58
CA ARG A 192 7.61 -9.21 9.64
C ARG A 192 6.94 -10.49 9.12
N LYS A 193 6.75 -10.61 7.81
CA LYS A 193 6.20 -11.78 7.11
C LYS A 193 7.27 -12.84 6.80
N PHE A 194 8.55 -12.48 6.90
CA PHE A 194 9.66 -13.38 6.60
C PHE A 194 9.91 -14.30 7.80
N ASP A 195 10.11 -15.59 7.57
CA ASP A 195 10.53 -16.50 8.64
C ASP A 195 11.94 -16.17 9.10
N GLU A 196 12.83 -15.98 8.14
CA GLU A 196 14.21 -15.56 8.38
C GLU A 196 14.67 -14.59 7.29
N GLU A 197 15.35 -13.52 7.70
CA GLU A 197 16.01 -12.60 6.78
C GLU A 197 17.41 -13.16 6.44
N THR A 198 17.50 -13.89 5.33
CA THR A 198 18.72 -14.59 4.89
C THR A 198 19.65 -13.69 4.08
N LEU A 199 19.10 -12.66 3.43
CA LEU A 199 19.88 -11.65 2.75
C LEU A 199 19.29 -10.26 3.01
N SER A 200 20.11 -9.36 3.54
CA SER A 200 19.76 -7.96 3.67
C SER A 200 20.91 -7.04 3.26
N ASN A 201 20.56 -5.96 2.58
CA ASN A 201 21.46 -4.86 2.30
C ASN A 201 20.77 -3.56 2.74
N LEU A 202 21.08 -3.13 3.96
CA LEU A 202 20.53 -1.90 4.52
C LEU A 202 21.60 -0.81 4.39
N GLU A 203 21.34 0.12 3.48
CA GLU A 203 22.19 1.30 3.29
C GLU A 203 23.65 0.98 2.92
N GLY A 204 23.90 -0.18 2.30
CA GLY A 204 25.24 -0.67 1.94
C GLY A 204 25.81 -1.68 2.95
N ILE A 205 25.16 -1.87 4.10
CA ILE A 205 25.54 -2.90 5.09
C ILE A 205 24.89 -4.22 4.69
N LYS A 206 25.72 -5.15 4.21
CA LYS A 206 25.29 -6.47 3.75
C LYS A 206 25.33 -7.47 4.91
N ARG A 207 24.26 -8.25 5.06
CA ARG A 207 24.20 -9.42 5.93
C ARG A 207 23.71 -10.61 5.11
N LYS A 208 24.35 -11.75 5.32
CA LYS A 208 23.96 -13.02 4.72
C LYS A 208 23.94 -14.08 5.81
N LYS A 209 22.84 -14.83 5.90
CA LYS A 209 22.63 -15.94 6.83
C LYS A 209 22.15 -17.15 6.02
N VAL A 210 22.61 -18.34 6.40
CA VAL A 210 22.08 -19.60 5.86
C VAL A 210 20.72 -19.86 6.51
N TYR A 211 19.71 -20.17 5.71
CA TYR A 211 18.37 -20.49 6.21
C TYR A 211 18.43 -21.69 7.18
N SER A 212 17.86 -21.55 8.37
CA SER A 212 18.02 -22.55 9.43
C SER A 212 17.20 -23.83 9.21
N THR A 213 16.08 -23.73 8.49
CA THR A 213 15.09 -24.81 8.35
C THR A 213 15.11 -25.36 6.93
N LYS A 214 15.75 -26.50 6.71
CA LYS A 214 15.69 -27.17 5.40
C LYS A 214 14.32 -27.83 5.24
N THR A 215 13.51 -27.35 4.31
CA THR A 215 12.25 -28.01 3.97
C THR A 215 12.51 -29.20 3.05
N ASP A 216 11.67 -30.23 3.16
CA ASP A 216 11.78 -31.48 2.43
C ASP A 216 11.38 -31.30 0.96
N GLY A 217 12.26 -30.68 0.17
CA GLY A 217 12.25 -30.70 -1.30
C GLY A 217 10.96 -30.23 -2.00
N SER A 218 9.97 -29.70 -1.29
CA SER A 218 8.74 -29.20 -1.88
C SER A 218 9.07 -27.98 -2.73
N LYS A 219 8.50 -27.95 -3.93
CA LYS A 219 8.91 -26.97 -4.92
C LYS A 219 8.31 -25.61 -4.56
N ASN A 220 9.18 -24.63 -4.38
CA ASN A 220 8.79 -23.25 -4.18
C ASN A 220 7.90 -22.76 -5.34
N GLU A 221 6.61 -22.55 -5.07
CA GLU A 221 5.61 -22.31 -6.12
C GLU A 221 5.45 -20.81 -6.40
N TYR A 222 5.65 -19.97 -5.39
CA TYR A 222 5.42 -18.53 -5.46
C TYR A 222 6.62 -17.72 -4.98
N ILE A 223 6.77 -16.53 -5.54
CA ILE A 223 7.63 -15.47 -4.99
C ILE A 223 6.83 -14.18 -5.00
N VAL A 224 6.85 -13.44 -3.90
CA VAL A 224 6.22 -12.13 -3.79
C VAL A 224 7.32 -11.08 -3.69
N LEU A 225 7.28 -10.12 -4.61
CA LEU A 225 8.09 -8.91 -4.59
C LEU A 225 7.26 -7.76 -4.02
N THR A 226 7.85 -6.99 -3.13
CA THR A 226 7.35 -5.69 -2.69
C THR A 226 8.35 -4.60 -3.05
N ILE A 227 7.94 -3.66 -3.89
CA ILE A 227 8.66 -2.43 -4.22
C ILE A 227 8.00 -1.28 -3.43
N LEU A 228 8.73 -0.70 -2.51
CA LEU A 228 8.32 0.47 -1.72
C LEU A 228 9.14 1.68 -2.13
N VAL A 229 8.50 2.74 -2.59
CA VAL A 229 9.15 3.97 -3.09
C VAL A 229 8.56 5.18 -2.37
N ALA A 230 9.43 6.08 -1.91
CA ALA A 230 9.06 7.43 -1.51
C ALA A 230 9.60 8.43 -2.53
N ALA A 231 8.72 9.25 -3.11
CA ALA A 231 9.08 10.21 -4.15
C ALA A 231 8.43 11.59 -3.92
N ASP A 232 9.15 12.65 -4.29
CA ASP A 232 8.70 14.05 -4.21
C ASP A 232 7.58 14.32 -5.23
N GLY A 233 6.51 14.96 -4.77
CA GLY A 233 5.31 15.26 -5.55
C GLY A 233 4.28 14.13 -5.60
N THR A 234 3.07 14.49 -6.05
CA THR A 234 1.97 13.56 -6.29
C THR A 234 2.22 12.74 -7.55
N LEU A 235 2.28 11.42 -7.41
CA LEU A 235 2.33 10.50 -8.54
C LEU A 235 0.93 9.93 -8.84
N ASP A 236 0.42 10.26 -10.01
CA ASP A 236 -0.90 9.81 -10.47
C ASP A 236 -0.89 8.32 -10.87
N PHE A 237 -1.20 7.43 -9.94
CA PHE A 237 -1.32 6.00 -10.20
C PHE A 237 -2.79 5.59 -10.34
N PRO A 238 -3.11 4.49 -11.07
CA PRO A 238 -4.45 3.96 -11.07
C PRO A 238 -4.86 3.53 -9.66
N GLU A 239 -6.14 3.71 -9.32
CA GLU A 239 -6.71 3.32 -8.01
C GLU A 239 -6.51 1.83 -7.73
N ALA A 240 -6.55 0.98 -8.77
CA ALA A 240 -6.23 -0.43 -8.70
C ALA A 240 -5.63 -0.92 -10.01
N ILE A 241 -4.72 -1.89 -9.91
CA ILE A 241 -4.19 -2.63 -11.06
C ILE A 241 -5.14 -3.79 -11.36
N ARG A 242 -5.82 -3.75 -12.51
CA ARG A 242 -6.82 -4.75 -12.91
C ARG A 242 -6.32 -5.66 -14.03
N SER A 243 -5.30 -5.23 -14.76
CA SER A 243 -4.73 -5.97 -15.88
C SER A 243 -3.21 -5.99 -15.87
N SER A 244 -2.61 -6.86 -16.70
CA SER A 244 -1.16 -6.84 -16.94
C SER A 244 -0.71 -5.50 -17.55
N ALA A 245 -1.53 -4.87 -18.38
CA ALA A 245 -1.22 -3.57 -18.98
C ALA A 245 -1.15 -2.46 -17.92
N ASP A 246 -2.06 -2.47 -16.94
CA ASP A 246 -2.03 -1.53 -15.81
C ASP A 246 -0.76 -1.70 -14.97
N LEU A 247 -0.34 -2.95 -14.76
CA LEU A 247 0.89 -3.25 -14.02
C LEU A 247 2.11 -2.73 -14.76
N GLU A 248 2.19 -2.98 -16.08
CA GLU A 248 3.27 -2.45 -16.91
C GLU A 248 3.29 -0.92 -16.92
N ALA A 249 2.13 -0.26 -16.98
CA ALA A 249 2.02 1.19 -16.90
C ALA A 249 2.49 1.72 -15.54
N ALA A 250 2.11 1.07 -14.42
CA ALA A 250 2.56 1.43 -13.09
C ALA A 250 4.09 1.26 -12.93
N LEU A 251 4.65 0.15 -13.44
CA LEU A 251 6.09 -0.09 -13.45
C LEU A 251 6.84 0.94 -14.31
N ALA A 252 6.32 1.27 -15.49
CA ALA A 252 6.87 2.31 -16.35
C ALA A 252 6.86 3.67 -15.65
N LYS A 253 5.78 3.99 -14.91
CA LYS A 253 5.66 5.23 -14.15
C LYS A 253 6.68 5.30 -13.01
N LEU A 254 6.82 4.24 -12.21
CA LEU A 254 7.89 4.14 -11.21
C LEU A 254 9.28 4.31 -11.82
N ASN A 255 9.52 3.67 -12.97
CA ASN A 255 10.80 3.78 -13.65
C ASN A 255 11.03 5.13 -14.32
N SER A 256 9.99 5.93 -14.57
CA SER A 256 10.12 7.30 -15.09
C SER A 256 10.49 8.33 -14.01
N THR A 257 10.29 8.00 -12.73
CA THR A 257 10.62 8.88 -11.61
C THR A 257 12.10 9.28 -11.65
N ARG A 258 12.37 10.58 -11.62
CA ARG A 258 13.73 11.12 -11.77
C ARG A 258 14.53 10.82 -10.51
N GLN A 259 15.83 10.60 -10.68
CA GLN A 259 16.73 10.32 -9.56
C GLN A 259 16.64 11.39 -8.44
N ARG A 260 16.49 12.66 -8.81
CA ARG A 260 16.44 13.78 -7.85
C ARG A 260 15.15 13.80 -7.01
N ASP A 261 14.07 13.19 -7.52
CA ASP A 261 12.75 13.18 -6.89
C ASP A 261 12.60 11.96 -5.94
N LEU A 262 13.50 10.97 -6.01
CA LEU A 262 13.49 9.81 -5.11
C LEU A 262 14.02 10.17 -3.71
N GLN A 263 13.24 9.85 -2.68
CA GLN A 263 13.60 10.04 -1.27
C GLN A 263 13.96 8.71 -0.57
N GLY A 264 13.37 7.60 -1.00
CA GLY A 264 13.68 6.28 -0.46
C GLY A 264 13.17 5.16 -1.37
N VAL A 265 13.90 4.04 -1.42
CA VAL A 265 13.50 2.83 -2.15
C VAL A 265 13.86 1.62 -1.31
N HIS A 266 12.87 0.79 -0.97
CA HIS A 266 13.09 -0.55 -0.41
C HIS A 266 12.51 -1.58 -1.38
N VAL A 267 13.31 -2.60 -1.67
CA VAL A 267 12.88 -3.78 -2.41
C VAL A 267 12.98 -4.96 -1.46
N LEU A 268 11.86 -5.64 -1.27
CA LEU A 268 11.76 -6.80 -0.40
C LEU A 268 11.14 -7.95 -1.20
N TRP A 269 11.58 -9.18 -0.96
CA TRP A 269 10.98 -10.34 -1.60
C TRP A 269 10.96 -11.53 -0.64
N ALA A 270 9.95 -12.38 -0.80
CA ALA A 270 9.85 -13.65 -0.10
C ALA A 270 9.40 -14.74 -1.08
N PRO A 271 10.01 -15.93 -1.01
CA PRO A 271 11.09 -16.31 -0.10
C PRO A 271 12.47 -15.80 -0.56
N GLN A 272 13.40 -15.65 0.39
CA GLN A 272 14.76 -15.13 0.12
C GLN A 272 15.81 -16.22 -0.10
N ASP A 273 15.62 -17.42 0.46
CA ASP A 273 16.49 -18.59 0.27
C ASP A 273 15.93 -19.54 -0.82
N GLU A 274 16.80 -20.26 -1.54
CA GLU A 274 16.36 -21.17 -2.61
C GLU A 274 15.64 -22.41 -2.06
N ASP A 275 15.90 -22.75 -0.79
CA ASP A 275 15.31 -23.88 -0.05
C ASP A 275 14.10 -23.46 0.80
N ASP A 276 13.74 -22.17 0.82
CA ASP A 276 12.53 -21.65 1.45
C ASP A 276 11.35 -21.69 0.47
N ILE A 277 10.15 -21.94 0.99
CA ILE A 277 8.95 -22.25 0.22
C ILE A 277 7.81 -21.30 0.63
N LEU A 278 7.28 -20.59 -0.36
CA LEU A 278 6.02 -19.87 -0.21
C LEU A 278 4.89 -20.65 -0.90
N SER A 279 4.02 -21.26 -0.08
CA SER A 279 2.80 -21.94 -0.57
C SER A 279 1.70 -20.94 -0.91
N LYS A 280 0.69 -21.39 -1.67
CA LYS A 280 -0.49 -20.57 -2.01
C LYS A 280 -1.24 -20.10 -0.77
N GLU A 281 -1.46 -20.98 0.20
CA GLU A 281 -2.20 -20.69 1.43
C GLU A 281 -1.48 -19.65 2.27
N ARG A 282 -0.16 -19.79 2.39
CA ARG A 282 0.69 -18.83 3.09
C ARG A 282 0.70 -17.48 2.40
N MET A 283 0.86 -17.46 1.07
CA MET A 283 0.79 -16.23 0.29
C MET A 283 -0.54 -15.50 0.50
N GLN A 284 -1.67 -16.22 0.45
CA GLN A 284 -2.99 -15.63 0.67
C GLN A 284 -3.16 -15.08 2.09
N LYS A 285 -2.61 -15.77 3.10
CA LYS A 285 -2.66 -15.33 4.50
C LYS A 285 -1.80 -14.08 4.74
N ASP A 286 -0.57 -14.06 4.24
CA ASP A 286 0.42 -13.02 4.54
C ASP A 286 0.28 -11.79 3.62
N TYR A 287 -0.38 -11.96 2.46
CA TYR A 287 -0.61 -10.92 1.45
C TYR A 287 -2.08 -10.86 1.01
N PRO A 288 -3.01 -10.53 1.93
CA PRO A 288 -4.46 -10.59 1.68
C PRO A 288 -4.96 -9.57 0.64
N TYR A 289 -4.17 -8.54 0.33
CA TYR A 289 -4.54 -7.49 -0.63
C TYR A 289 -4.10 -7.80 -2.06
N LEU A 290 -3.38 -8.90 -2.31
CA LEU A 290 -3.01 -9.31 -3.66
C LEU A 290 -4.26 -9.76 -4.43
N LYS A 291 -4.53 -9.07 -5.54
CA LYS A 291 -5.62 -9.38 -6.47
C LYS A 291 -5.07 -10.08 -7.70
N LEU A 292 -5.77 -11.11 -8.18
CA LEU A 292 -5.40 -11.85 -9.39
C LEU A 292 -5.41 -10.91 -10.61
N LEU A 293 -4.39 -11.03 -11.45
CA LEU A 293 -4.21 -10.23 -12.68
C LEU A 293 -4.97 -10.80 -13.90
N SER A 294 -5.48 -12.02 -13.80
CA SER A 294 -6.17 -12.71 -14.89
C SER A 294 -7.22 -13.69 -14.37
N GLU A 295 -8.42 -13.58 -14.90
CA GLU A 295 -9.56 -14.48 -14.67
C GLU A 295 -9.23 -15.89 -15.18
N VAL A 296 -8.50 -16.00 -16.29
CA VAL A 296 -8.04 -17.29 -16.83
C VAL A 296 -7.12 -17.99 -15.84
N ALA A 297 -6.19 -17.24 -15.23
CA ALA A 297 -5.32 -17.79 -14.19
C ALA A 297 -6.13 -18.22 -12.95
N ALA A 298 -7.15 -17.45 -12.58
CA ALA A 298 -8.07 -17.78 -11.49
C ALA A 298 -8.85 -19.09 -11.76
N LEU A 299 -9.41 -19.24 -12.95
CA LEU A 299 -10.17 -20.44 -13.37
C LEU A 299 -9.29 -21.69 -13.36
N ARG A 300 -8.04 -21.59 -13.86
CA ARG A 300 -7.09 -22.72 -13.79
C ARG A 300 -6.75 -23.11 -12.36
N LEU A 301 -6.64 -22.14 -11.45
CA LEU A 301 -6.35 -22.41 -10.03
C LEU A 301 -7.46 -23.14 -9.29
N VAL A 302 -8.72 -23.01 -9.73
CA VAL A 302 -9.87 -23.70 -9.14
C VAL A 302 -10.23 -25.01 -9.83
N GLY A 303 -9.40 -25.44 -10.80
CA GLY A 303 -9.51 -26.75 -11.44
C GLY A 303 -10.01 -26.74 -12.88
N VAL A 304 -10.30 -25.59 -13.48
CA VAL A 304 -10.62 -25.46 -14.92
C VAL A 304 -9.31 -25.46 -15.72
N ARG A 305 -8.65 -26.62 -15.79
CA ARG A 305 -7.25 -26.77 -16.21
C ARG A 305 -6.94 -26.18 -17.60
N ASP A 306 -7.89 -26.29 -18.53
CA ASP A 306 -7.72 -25.90 -19.93
C ASP A 306 -8.32 -24.51 -20.24
N ALA A 307 -8.60 -23.69 -19.21
CA ALA A 307 -9.16 -22.35 -19.42
C ALA A 307 -8.25 -21.49 -20.32
N VAL A 308 -8.87 -20.77 -21.26
CA VAL A 308 -8.22 -19.84 -22.18
C VAL A 308 -9.06 -18.56 -22.22
N GLY A 309 -8.41 -17.40 -22.27
CA GLY A 309 -9.08 -16.11 -22.44
C GLY A 309 -8.96 -15.61 -23.88
N ILE A 310 -9.83 -14.68 -24.26
CA ILE A 310 -9.74 -13.94 -25.52
C ILE A 310 -9.72 -12.44 -25.26
N ASP A 311 -8.90 -11.71 -26.02
CA ASP A 311 -8.85 -10.25 -26.02
C ASP A 311 -8.46 -9.74 -27.42
N LEU A 312 -8.88 -8.53 -27.79
CA LEU A 312 -8.41 -7.87 -29.02
C LEU A 312 -6.89 -7.60 -28.97
N ALA A 313 -6.38 -7.31 -27.77
CA ALA A 313 -4.97 -7.18 -27.42
C ALA A 313 -4.53 -8.43 -26.62
N PRO A 314 -4.00 -9.48 -27.28
CA PRO A 314 -3.72 -10.75 -26.62
C PRO A 314 -2.60 -10.66 -25.57
N ALA A 315 -2.68 -11.52 -24.54
CA ALA A 315 -1.64 -11.75 -23.55
C ALA A 315 -1.27 -13.26 -23.47
N PRO A 316 -0.42 -13.74 -24.39
CA PRO A 316 0.03 -15.14 -24.39
C PRO A 316 0.77 -15.51 -23.10
N PRO A 317 0.73 -16.80 -22.67
CA PRO A 317 0.09 -17.92 -23.34
C PRO A 317 -1.39 -18.13 -22.95
N LEU A 318 -1.91 -17.39 -21.98
CA LEU A 318 -3.23 -17.65 -21.39
C LEU A 318 -4.38 -16.95 -22.12
N VAL A 319 -4.10 -15.82 -22.77
CA VAL A 319 -5.09 -15.03 -23.51
C VAL A 319 -4.69 -14.95 -24.97
N VAL A 320 -5.54 -15.47 -25.84
CA VAL A 320 -5.34 -15.45 -27.30
C VAL A 320 -6.07 -14.27 -27.93
N ARG A 321 -5.73 -13.94 -29.18
CA ARG A 321 -6.40 -12.85 -29.88
C ARG A 321 -7.80 -13.27 -30.29
N GLY A 322 -8.84 -12.52 -29.91
CA GLY A 322 -10.22 -12.82 -30.27
C GLY A 322 -11.17 -11.66 -30.02
N ASP A 323 -12.22 -11.57 -30.83
CA ASP A 323 -13.38 -10.69 -30.63
C ASP A 323 -14.51 -11.54 -30.03
N PHE A 324 -15.10 -11.12 -28.92
CA PHE A 324 -16.19 -11.86 -28.30
C PHE A 324 -17.49 -11.88 -29.12
N HIS A 325 -17.62 -11.01 -30.14
CA HIS A 325 -18.71 -11.09 -31.13
C HIS A 325 -18.42 -12.07 -32.29
N ALA A 326 -17.20 -12.60 -32.37
CA ALA A 326 -16.75 -13.58 -33.37
C ALA A 326 -15.57 -14.38 -32.80
N GLN A 327 -15.87 -15.25 -31.83
CA GLN A 327 -14.86 -15.98 -31.08
C GLN A 327 -14.05 -16.89 -32.01
N PRO A 328 -12.72 -16.97 -31.86
CA PRO A 328 -11.83 -17.73 -32.74
C PRO A 328 -11.84 -19.25 -32.48
N PHE A 329 -12.98 -19.78 -32.06
CA PHE A 329 -13.16 -21.17 -31.68
C PHE A 329 -14.26 -21.83 -32.51
N ALA A 330 -14.17 -23.15 -32.69
CA ALA A 330 -15.18 -23.93 -33.38
C ALA A 330 -16.48 -24.01 -32.56
N ASN A 331 -17.56 -24.46 -33.19
CA ASN A 331 -18.82 -24.72 -32.49
C ASN A 331 -18.61 -25.85 -31.47
N ASP A 332 -19.38 -25.83 -30.37
CA ASP A 332 -19.40 -26.88 -29.36
C ASP A 332 -17.99 -27.26 -28.86
N THR A 333 -17.15 -26.25 -28.62
CA THR A 333 -15.77 -26.41 -28.17
C THR A 333 -15.71 -26.58 -26.64
N PHE A 334 -16.41 -25.74 -25.87
CA PHE A 334 -16.22 -25.62 -24.43
C PHE A 334 -17.36 -26.23 -23.61
N ASP A 335 -17.01 -26.86 -22.49
CA ASP A 335 -18.00 -27.32 -21.49
C ASP A 335 -18.41 -26.18 -20.52
N PHE A 336 -17.59 -25.13 -20.44
CA PHE A 336 -17.76 -24.00 -19.53
C PHE A 336 -17.26 -22.70 -20.17
N GLU A 337 -18.06 -21.63 -20.06
CA GLU A 337 -17.67 -20.27 -20.45
C GLU A 337 -17.99 -19.28 -19.33
N PHE A 338 -17.09 -18.33 -19.10
CA PHE A 338 -17.24 -17.26 -18.13
C PHE A 338 -17.05 -15.91 -18.80
N SER A 339 -17.88 -14.93 -18.45
CA SER A 339 -17.68 -13.55 -18.88
C SER A 339 -18.17 -12.55 -17.84
N ASN A 340 -17.45 -11.44 -17.73
CA ASN A 340 -17.76 -10.29 -16.89
C ASN A 340 -17.83 -8.99 -17.72
N VAL A 341 -17.94 -9.09 -19.06
CA VAL A 341 -17.85 -7.93 -19.98
C VAL A 341 -19.12 -7.72 -20.83
N PHE A 342 -20.25 -8.31 -20.45
CA PHE A 342 -21.49 -8.21 -21.24
C PHE A 342 -21.95 -6.75 -21.41
N ASP A 343 -21.80 -5.92 -20.38
CA ASP A 343 -22.14 -4.50 -20.41
C ASP A 343 -21.29 -3.71 -21.41
N HIS A 344 -20.11 -4.20 -21.79
CA HIS A 344 -19.26 -3.62 -22.84
C HIS A 344 -19.58 -4.12 -24.27
N ALA A 345 -20.49 -5.09 -24.42
CA ALA A 345 -20.77 -5.68 -25.73
C ALA A 345 -21.59 -4.73 -26.63
N LEU A 346 -20.99 -4.22 -27.71
CA LEU A 346 -21.70 -3.37 -28.67
C LEU A 346 -22.89 -4.07 -29.34
N TYR A 347 -22.82 -5.40 -29.50
CA TYR A 347 -23.88 -6.22 -30.08
C TYR A 347 -24.24 -7.38 -29.14
N PRO A 348 -25.13 -7.17 -28.15
CA PRO A 348 -25.52 -8.18 -27.17
C PRO A 348 -26.01 -9.50 -27.78
N ASP A 349 -26.81 -9.43 -28.85
CA ASP A 349 -27.31 -10.62 -29.54
C ASP A 349 -26.17 -11.47 -30.11
N ARG A 350 -25.14 -10.83 -30.69
CA ARG A 350 -23.98 -11.54 -31.24
C ARG A 350 -23.09 -12.11 -30.14
N PHE A 351 -22.88 -11.36 -29.06
CA PHE A 351 -22.15 -11.82 -27.90
C PHE A 351 -22.77 -13.11 -27.33
N VAL A 352 -24.09 -13.11 -27.13
CA VAL A 352 -24.82 -14.27 -26.63
C VAL A 352 -24.84 -15.41 -27.64
N ALA A 353 -25.05 -15.10 -28.93
CA ALA A 353 -25.04 -16.12 -29.98
C ALA A 353 -23.70 -16.85 -30.08
N GLU A 354 -22.57 -16.14 -29.88
CA GLU A 354 -21.25 -16.74 -29.86
C GLU A 354 -21.06 -17.67 -28.66
N ILE A 355 -21.44 -17.24 -27.44
CA ILE A 355 -21.40 -18.13 -26.25
C ILE A 355 -22.20 -19.41 -26.50
N GLU A 356 -23.41 -19.28 -27.04
CA GLU A 356 -24.24 -20.44 -27.35
C GLU A 356 -23.68 -21.28 -28.51
N ARG A 357 -22.88 -20.69 -29.41
CA ARG A 357 -22.25 -21.40 -30.52
C ARG A 357 -21.06 -22.22 -30.04
N THR A 358 -20.22 -21.65 -29.17
CA THR A 358 -18.98 -22.27 -28.69
C THR A 358 -19.20 -23.20 -27.51
N LEU A 359 -20.25 -23.04 -26.72
CA LEU A 359 -20.61 -24.01 -25.67
C LEU A 359 -21.12 -25.33 -26.25
N ARG A 360 -20.71 -26.46 -25.68
CA ARG A 360 -21.26 -27.79 -25.97
C ARG A 360 -22.70 -27.93 -25.47
N PRO A 361 -23.53 -28.80 -26.07
CA PRO A 361 -24.84 -29.14 -25.50
C PRO A 361 -24.71 -29.62 -24.05
N GLY A 362 -25.44 -28.98 -23.12
CA GLY A 362 -25.33 -29.23 -21.68
C GLY A 362 -24.19 -28.48 -20.97
N GLY A 363 -23.35 -27.74 -21.70
CA GLY A 363 -22.32 -26.86 -21.15
C GLY A 363 -22.91 -25.67 -20.38
N VAL A 364 -22.08 -25.04 -19.56
CA VAL A 364 -22.52 -23.99 -18.61
C VAL A 364 -21.86 -22.65 -18.95
N ALA A 365 -22.68 -21.60 -19.07
CA ALA A 365 -22.21 -20.22 -19.10
C ALA A 365 -22.41 -19.58 -17.72
N VAL A 366 -21.42 -18.81 -17.25
CA VAL A 366 -21.54 -17.94 -16.08
C VAL A 366 -21.26 -16.51 -16.51
N LEU A 367 -22.23 -15.64 -16.31
CA LEU A 367 -22.11 -14.22 -16.58
C LEU A 367 -22.15 -13.43 -15.28
N HIS A 368 -21.16 -12.56 -15.07
CA HIS A 368 -21.25 -11.51 -14.07
C HIS A 368 -21.69 -10.23 -14.77
N VAL A 369 -22.69 -9.56 -14.22
CA VAL A 369 -23.28 -8.33 -14.77
C VAL A 369 -23.62 -7.35 -13.65
N ALA A 370 -23.57 -6.06 -13.95
CA ALA A 370 -24.10 -5.02 -13.08
C ALA A 370 -25.57 -4.78 -13.43
N VAL A 371 -26.45 -4.93 -12.45
CA VAL A 371 -27.89 -4.71 -12.62
C VAL A 371 -28.31 -3.59 -11.67
N HIS A 372 -28.96 -2.54 -12.19
CA HIS A 372 -29.35 -1.33 -11.42
C HIS A 372 -28.20 -0.38 -11.03
N ARG A 373 -27.04 -0.50 -11.68
CA ARG A 373 -26.00 0.55 -11.69
C ARG A 373 -25.88 1.08 -13.12
N ARG A 374 -25.75 2.40 -13.28
CA ARG A 374 -25.24 2.94 -14.55
C ARG A 374 -23.89 2.30 -14.78
N GLY A 375 -23.68 1.78 -15.98
CA GLY A 375 -22.39 1.24 -16.38
C GLY A 375 -21.26 2.26 -16.23
N ASP A 376 -20.01 1.80 -16.30
CA ASP A 376 -18.88 2.71 -16.29
C ASP A 376 -18.79 3.50 -17.61
N LYS A 377 -17.78 4.36 -17.76
CA LYS A 377 -17.62 5.21 -18.96
C LYS A 377 -17.52 4.41 -20.28
N TYR A 378 -17.27 3.11 -20.20
CA TYR A 378 -17.06 2.20 -21.33
C TYR A 378 -18.19 1.17 -21.49
N SER A 379 -19.25 1.20 -20.66
CA SER A 379 -20.41 0.32 -20.85
C SER A 379 -21.24 0.77 -22.07
N ALA A 380 -21.55 -0.18 -22.94
CA ALA A 380 -22.43 0.00 -24.10
C ALA A 380 -23.89 -0.34 -23.77
N ASN A 381 -24.14 -1.15 -22.74
CA ASN A 381 -25.48 -1.58 -22.31
C ASN A 381 -25.69 -1.34 -20.82
N ASP A 382 -26.78 -0.63 -20.49
CA ASP A 382 -27.28 -0.52 -19.12
C ASP A 382 -28.34 -1.61 -18.87
N LEU A 383 -28.03 -2.60 -18.03
CA LEU A 383 -29.01 -3.61 -17.61
C LEU A 383 -29.85 -3.07 -16.45
N LEU A 384 -31.11 -2.73 -16.75
CA LEU A 384 -32.10 -2.34 -15.76
C LEU A 384 -32.67 -3.56 -15.01
N ASP A 385 -32.72 -4.72 -15.68
CA ASP A 385 -33.08 -5.99 -15.09
C ASP A 385 -32.31 -7.15 -15.77
N VAL A 386 -32.37 -8.33 -15.16
CA VAL A 386 -31.75 -9.55 -15.71
C VAL A 386 -32.60 -10.16 -16.83
N GLN A 387 -33.88 -9.80 -16.96
CA GLN A 387 -34.80 -10.40 -17.92
C GLN A 387 -34.41 -10.06 -19.35
N GLY A 388 -33.96 -8.83 -19.61
CA GLY A 388 -33.42 -8.43 -20.91
C GLY A 388 -32.26 -9.32 -21.36
N LEU A 389 -31.29 -9.57 -20.48
CA LEU A 389 -30.17 -10.47 -20.74
C LEU A 389 -30.63 -11.91 -20.99
N VAL A 390 -31.48 -12.45 -20.12
CA VAL A 390 -31.99 -13.82 -20.23
C VAL A 390 -32.78 -14.03 -21.52
N GLY A 391 -33.52 -13.02 -21.96
CA GLY A 391 -34.30 -13.06 -23.21
C GLY A 391 -33.45 -13.29 -24.47
N LEU A 392 -32.16 -12.94 -24.43
CA LEU A 392 -31.23 -13.14 -25.55
C LEU A 392 -30.80 -14.60 -25.72
N PHE A 393 -30.88 -15.42 -24.65
CA PHE A 393 -30.44 -16.81 -24.66
C PHE A 393 -31.57 -17.74 -25.11
N HIS A 394 -31.63 -18.05 -26.41
CA HIS A 394 -32.69 -18.88 -26.98
C HIS A 394 -32.43 -20.39 -26.85
N ARG A 395 -31.15 -20.81 -26.90
CA ARG A 395 -30.71 -22.21 -26.85
C ARG A 395 -30.22 -22.62 -25.47
N SER A 396 -30.33 -21.74 -24.48
CA SER A 396 -29.92 -21.99 -23.09
C SER A 396 -31.08 -21.79 -22.13
N GLU A 397 -30.94 -22.33 -20.92
CA GLU A 397 -31.88 -22.16 -19.82
C GLU A 397 -31.15 -21.61 -18.60
N VAL A 398 -31.82 -20.75 -17.83
CA VAL A 398 -31.25 -20.21 -16.59
C VAL A 398 -31.28 -21.29 -15.52
N VAL A 399 -30.11 -21.59 -14.97
CA VAL A 399 -29.94 -22.53 -13.85
C VAL A 399 -30.09 -21.81 -12.52
N ARG A 400 -29.46 -20.64 -12.39
CA ARG A 400 -29.42 -19.87 -11.15
C ARG A 400 -29.12 -18.40 -11.42
N ILE A 401 -29.74 -17.53 -10.63
CA ILE A 401 -29.35 -16.13 -10.51
C ILE A 401 -29.01 -15.88 -9.05
N SER A 402 -27.84 -15.30 -8.78
CA SER A 402 -27.38 -14.95 -7.42
C SER A 402 -26.83 -13.54 -7.37
N LYS A 403 -26.81 -12.95 -6.16
CA LYS A 403 -25.98 -11.77 -5.91
C LYS A 403 -24.52 -12.19 -5.79
N VAL A 404 -23.64 -11.35 -6.31
CA VAL A 404 -22.18 -11.50 -6.20
C VAL A 404 -21.58 -10.13 -5.88
N ASP A 405 -20.36 -10.11 -5.33
CA ASP A 405 -19.54 -8.91 -5.24
C ASP A 405 -18.18 -9.23 -5.88
N ALA A 406 -18.15 -9.18 -7.21
CA ALA A 406 -16.98 -9.55 -8.00
C ALA A 406 -16.83 -8.56 -9.16
N PHE A 407 -15.61 -8.03 -9.35
CA PHE A 407 -15.29 -7.11 -10.45
C PHE A 407 -16.15 -5.84 -10.53
N GLY A 408 -16.80 -5.43 -9.43
CA GLY A 408 -17.73 -4.30 -9.42
C GLY A 408 -19.15 -4.62 -9.93
N LEU A 409 -19.38 -5.89 -10.29
CA LEU A 409 -20.64 -6.46 -10.76
C LEU A 409 -21.38 -7.08 -9.58
N ASP A 410 -22.70 -6.95 -9.57
CA ASP A 410 -23.54 -7.29 -8.41
C ASP A 410 -24.40 -8.55 -8.61
N THR A 411 -24.46 -9.06 -9.84
CA THR A 411 -25.34 -10.17 -10.21
C THR A 411 -24.59 -11.22 -11.01
N GLU A 412 -24.76 -12.48 -10.61
CA GLU A 412 -24.29 -13.66 -11.32
C GLU A 412 -25.47 -14.40 -11.95
N VAL A 413 -25.36 -14.69 -13.25
CA VAL A 413 -26.34 -15.46 -14.02
C VAL A 413 -25.67 -16.72 -14.55
N ILE A 414 -26.16 -17.87 -14.11
CA ILE A 414 -25.68 -19.19 -14.53
C ILE A 414 -26.69 -19.75 -15.53
N LEU A 415 -26.25 -20.03 -16.74
CA LEU A 415 -27.05 -20.63 -17.80
C LEU A 415 -26.49 -21.98 -18.21
N ARG A 416 -27.36 -22.85 -18.72
CA ARG A 416 -26.98 -24.15 -19.29
C ARG A 416 -27.50 -24.25 -20.71
N LYS A 417 -26.63 -24.58 -21.67
CA LYS A 417 -27.05 -24.84 -23.04
C LYS A 417 -27.94 -26.08 -23.07
N LYS A 418 -29.11 -26.00 -23.69
CA LYS A 418 -30.06 -27.11 -23.82
C LYS A 418 -29.36 -28.27 -24.53
N ARG A 419 -29.54 -29.49 -24.02
CA ARG A 419 -29.11 -30.69 -24.75
C ARG A 419 -29.97 -30.80 -26.00
N SER A 420 -29.36 -30.98 -27.16
CA SER A 420 -30.11 -31.35 -28.36
C SER A 420 -30.90 -32.61 -28.05
N SER A 421 -32.21 -32.60 -28.31
CA SER A 421 -33.04 -33.80 -28.28
C SER A 421 -32.38 -34.87 -29.16
N PRO A 422 -32.26 -36.13 -28.69
CA PRO A 422 -31.69 -37.20 -29.50
C PRO A 422 -32.47 -37.45 -30.80
#